data_AF-A0A1C6HNZ1-F1
#
_entry.id   AF-A0A1C6HNZ1-F1
#
_cell.length_a   1.000
_cell.length_b   1.000
_cell.length_c   1.000
_cell.angle_alpha   90.00
_cell.angle_beta   90.00
_cell.angle_gamma   90.00
#
_symmetry.space_group_name_H-M   'P 1'
#
loop_
_entity.id
_entity.type
_entity.pdbx_description
1 polymer ?
#
loop_
_entity_poly.entity_id
_entity_poly.type
_entity_poly.pdbx_seq_one_letter_code
_entity_poly.pdbx_strand_id
1 'polypeptide(L)'
;MKESVTTAAAHRQYQDSVSAFHRWIPDPTLRMAFSREADGYFRRCALGVWQADNAVGITPRHVEFYNAIYSGTGPAPSALYWEVATGVADYDLFQPPAFFAALRDYDRRKRTTLARRFTDQLTLLLLLFAAVDGVVSEAEAGFVNACSDTLMALCERDGLSGDRPALKADEFVTHVPAPAQPPTEVVPAAEQEETPLPESEPTLEELLAELDGLCGLEQVKQDVKSLINLVKVRRLREEAGLPVPPMSLHLVFLGNPGTGKTTVARLLARLYHAIGVLPKGQLVEVDRSGLVAGFVGQTALKTQEVIQKAIGGVLFIDEAYALVNQDNGNDFGREVIEVLLKNMEDHRKDLVVIVAGYSQLMEKFIHSNPGLESRFNKYFYFEDYDGAQLFTILQSMCVKNGYVLTPEGEALARRELMALYEDRDENFGNARDVRNLFEQAVARQSDRVARLEAPTREQLMALRPEDLAEPGDASSPQGAMEV
;
A
#
# COMPACT_ATOMS: atom_id res chain seq x y z
N MET A 1 27.78 8.51 -7.82
CA MET A 1 27.62 7.18 -8.43
C MET A 1 26.16 6.77 -8.24
N LYS A 2 25.34 6.85 -9.29
CA LYS A 2 23.89 6.61 -9.27
C LYS A 2 23.56 5.34 -10.05
N GLU A 3 24.03 4.20 -9.58
CA GLU A 3 23.57 2.90 -10.08
C GLU A 3 23.02 2.13 -8.89
N SER A 4 21.72 1.88 -8.92
CA SER A 4 21.05 1.08 -7.90
C SER A 4 21.55 -0.36 -7.97
N VAL A 5 21.79 -1.00 -6.82
CA VAL A 5 22.40 -2.35 -6.74
C VAL A 5 21.53 -3.35 -7.51
N THR A 6 22.11 -4.11 -8.43
CA THR A 6 21.37 -5.14 -9.16
C THR A 6 21.11 -6.36 -8.27
N THR A 7 20.01 -7.07 -8.48
CA THR A 7 19.65 -8.29 -7.70
C THR A 7 20.78 -9.33 -7.71
N ALA A 8 21.48 -9.49 -8.85
CA ALA A 8 22.63 -10.37 -8.97
C ALA A 8 23.85 -9.89 -8.16
N ALA A 9 24.08 -8.58 -8.07
CA ALA A 9 25.13 -8.02 -7.25
C ALA A 9 24.81 -8.15 -5.75
N ALA A 10 23.56 -7.91 -5.36
CA ALA A 10 23.09 -8.10 -3.98
C ALA A 10 23.20 -9.57 -3.54
N HIS A 11 22.80 -10.52 -4.38
CA HIS A 11 22.99 -11.96 -4.13
C HIS A 11 24.47 -12.31 -3.89
N ARG A 12 25.36 -11.81 -4.75
CA ARG A 12 26.80 -12.05 -4.64
C ARG A 12 27.37 -11.46 -3.34
N GLN A 13 27.04 -10.21 -3.02
CA GLN A 13 27.49 -9.55 -1.79
C GLN A 13 26.97 -10.25 -0.53
N TYR A 14 25.72 -10.71 -0.55
CA TYR A 14 25.15 -11.54 0.50
C TYR A 14 25.94 -12.85 0.68
N GLN A 15 26.14 -13.60 -0.39
CA GLN A 15 26.88 -14.87 -0.36
C GLN A 15 28.32 -14.69 0.12
N ASP A 16 29.01 -13.65 -0.35
CA ASP A 16 30.38 -13.34 0.04
C ASP A 16 30.46 -13.01 1.54
N SER A 17 29.51 -12.23 2.06
CA SER A 17 29.45 -11.84 3.48
C SER A 17 29.17 -13.05 4.38
N VAL A 18 28.18 -13.86 4.04
CA VAL A 18 27.83 -15.08 4.80
C VAL A 18 28.99 -16.09 4.75
N SER A 19 29.61 -16.28 3.58
CA SER A 19 30.76 -17.16 3.42
C SER A 19 31.99 -16.68 4.17
N ALA A 20 32.26 -15.38 4.17
CA ALA A 20 33.36 -14.77 4.92
C ALA A 20 33.19 -14.97 6.42
N PHE A 21 31.99 -14.70 6.96
CA PHE A 21 31.70 -14.91 8.36
C PHE A 21 31.78 -16.40 8.76
N HIS A 22 31.23 -17.30 7.93
CA HIS A 22 31.32 -18.74 8.13
C HIS A 22 32.77 -19.25 8.24
N ARG A 23 33.70 -18.67 7.46
CA ARG A 23 35.15 -19.00 7.54
C ARG A 23 35.80 -18.51 8.83
N TRP A 24 35.26 -17.46 9.46
CA TRP A 24 35.79 -16.95 10.72
C TRP A 24 35.37 -17.79 11.93
N ILE A 25 34.29 -18.57 11.85
CA ILE A 25 33.85 -19.45 12.93
C ILE A 25 34.77 -20.68 12.96
N PRO A 26 35.65 -20.85 13.97
CA PRO A 26 36.59 -21.97 14.02
C PRO A 26 35.93 -23.27 14.50
N ASP A 27 34.92 -23.16 15.37
CA ASP A 27 34.22 -24.29 15.97
C ASP A 27 33.21 -24.92 14.98
N PRO A 28 33.31 -26.23 14.68
CA PRO A 28 32.42 -26.90 13.73
C PRO A 28 30.94 -26.88 14.15
N THR A 29 30.64 -26.94 15.45
CA THR A 29 29.25 -26.95 15.95
C THR A 29 28.61 -25.57 15.78
N LEU A 30 29.35 -24.51 16.12
CA LEU A 30 28.90 -23.12 15.88
C LEU A 30 28.73 -22.84 14.40
N ARG A 31 29.64 -23.36 13.57
CA ARG A 31 29.59 -23.18 12.12
C ARG A 31 28.33 -23.84 11.54
N MET A 32 28.01 -25.04 11.99
CA MET A 32 26.79 -25.75 11.58
C MET A 32 25.51 -25.05 12.06
N ALA A 33 25.51 -24.52 13.29
CA ALA A 33 24.39 -23.73 13.82
C ALA A 33 24.16 -22.45 12.99
N PHE A 34 25.24 -21.72 12.66
CA PHE A 34 25.19 -20.55 11.80
C PHE A 34 24.61 -20.89 10.42
N SER A 35 25.15 -21.89 9.72
CA SER A 35 24.68 -22.25 8.37
C SER A 35 23.21 -22.66 8.32
N ARG A 36 22.68 -23.25 9.39
CA ARG A 36 21.27 -23.66 9.47
C ARG A 36 20.32 -22.47 9.63
N GLU A 37 20.74 -21.42 10.32
CA GLU A 37 19.87 -20.33 10.76
C GLU A 37 20.06 -19.04 9.96
N ALA A 38 21.24 -18.83 9.36
CA ALA A 38 21.65 -17.59 8.70
C ALA A 38 20.63 -17.09 7.66
N ASP A 39 20.31 -17.88 6.64
CA ASP A 39 19.47 -17.45 5.52
C ASP A 39 18.06 -17.05 5.96
N GLY A 40 17.42 -17.88 6.79
CA GLY A 40 16.09 -17.59 7.33
C GLY A 40 16.10 -16.42 8.32
N TYR A 41 17.20 -16.20 9.02
CA TYR A 41 17.35 -15.07 9.93
C TYR A 41 17.56 -13.75 9.18
N PHE A 42 18.47 -13.72 8.21
CA PHE A 42 18.74 -12.50 7.44
C PHE A 42 17.56 -12.09 6.55
N ARG A 43 16.81 -13.05 5.99
CA ARG A 43 15.54 -12.75 5.32
C ARG A 43 14.53 -12.08 6.25
N ARG A 44 14.38 -12.58 7.47
CA ARG A 44 13.54 -11.90 8.47
C ARG A 44 14.05 -10.49 8.76
N CYS A 45 15.34 -10.31 8.94
CA CYS A 45 15.88 -8.96 9.19
C CYS A 45 15.65 -8.00 8.03
N ALA A 46 15.69 -8.47 6.77
CA ALA A 46 15.33 -7.65 5.61
C ALA A 46 13.89 -7.15 5.70
N LEU A 47 12.94 -7.99 6.14
CA LEU A 47 11.56 -7.56 6.36
C LEU A 47 11.45 -6.45 7.41
N GLY A 48 12.25 -6.52 8.49
CA GLY A 48 12.30 -5.48 9.52
C GLY A 48 12.91 -4.17 9.05
N VAL A 49 13.95 -4.23 8.21
CA VAL A 49 14.52 -3.02 7.57
C VAL A 49 13.46 -2.33 6.73
N TRP A 50 12.74 -3.07 5.87
CA TRP A 50 11.71 -2.50 5.00
C TRP A 50 10.44 -2.06 5.74
N GLN A 51 10.17 -2.64 6.93
CA GLN A 51 9.11 -2.18 7.82
C GLN A 51 9.43 -0.80 8.40
N ALA A 52 10.70 -0.55 8.73
CA ALA A 52 11.14 0.69 9.37
C ALA A 52 10.88 1.93 8.50
N ASP A 53 10.93 1.81 7.18
CA ASP A 53 10.59 2.89 6.24
C ASP A 53 9.07 3.10 6.04
N ASN A 54 8.25 2.59 6.98
CA ASN A 54 6.80 2.77 7.02
C ASN A 54 6.08 2.25 5.76
N ALA A 55 6.67 1.26 5.07
CA ALA A 55 6.20 0.69 3.82
C ALA A 55 5.92 1.74 2.73
N VAL A 56 6.93 2.53 2.33
CA VAL A 56 6.99 3.00 0.93
C VAL A 56 6.83 1.73 0.08
N GLY A 57 5.62 1.54 -0.49
CA GLY A 57 5.05 0.22 -0.72
C GLY A 57 6.02 -0.82 -1.28
N ILE A 58 6.04 -2.02 -0.68
CA ILE A 58 6.83 -3.15 -1.16
C ILE A 58 6.69 -3.23 -2.67
N THR A 59 7.81 -3.16 -3.38
CA THR A 59 7.85 -3.18 -4.84
C THR A 59 8.24 -4.56 -5.35
N PRO A 60 8.03 -4.88 -6.63
CA PRO A 60 8.57 -6.11 -7.23
C PRO A 60 10.07 -6.30 -6.98
N ARG A 61 10.82 -5.18 -6.89
CA ARG A 61 12.25 -5.18 -6.56
C ARG A 61 12.55 -5.74 -5.17
N HIS A 62 11.71 -5.47 -4.18
CA HIS A 62 11.86 -6.02 -2.82
C HIS A 62 11.66 -7.54 -2.83
N VAL A 63 10.73 -8.05 -3.64
CA VAL A 63 10.48 -9.49 -3.80
C VAL A 63 11.67 -10.16 -4.48
N GLU A 64 12.21 -9.55 -5.54
CA GLU A 64 13.43 -10.02 -6.21
C GLU A 64 14.63 -10.05 -5.25
N PHE A 65 14.82 -9.00 -4.47
CA PHE A 65 15.89 -8.93 -3.46
C PHE A 65 15.69 -9.94 -2.35
N TYR A 66 14.47 -10.10 -1.84
CA TYR A 66 14.16 -11.09 -0.81
C TYR A 66 14.49 -12.51 -1.29
N ASN A 67 14.15 -12.83 -2.55
CA ASN A 67 14.45 -14.11 -3.16
C ASN A 67 15.96 -14.28 -3.47
N ALA A 68 16.71 -13.19 -3.55
CA ALA A 68 18.16 -13.20 -3.68
C ALA A 68 18.92 -13.44 -2.35
N ILE A 69 18.25 -13.39 -1.19
CA ILE A 69 18.89 -13.64 0.13
C ILE A 69 18.96 -15.15 0.39
N TYR A 70 19.99 -15.78 -0.16
CA TYR A 70 20.18 -17.22 -0.07
C TYR A 70 21.63 -17.68 -0.33
N SER A 71 22.16 -18.56 0.54
CA SER A 71 23.58 -18.95 0.56
C SER A 71 23.92 -20.24 -0.21
N GLY A 72 22.92 -20.92 -0.79
CA GLY A 72 23.15 -22.16 -1.54
C GLY A 72 23.06 -23.46 -0.73
N THR A 73 22.73 -23.40 0.57
CA THR A 73 22.69 -24.56 1.48
C THR A 73 21.33 -25.28 1.59
N GLY A 74 20.26 -24.75 1.00
CA GLY A 74 18.88 -25.29 0.96
C GLY A 74 18.19 -25.20 -0.44
N PRO A 75 16.86 -25.03 -0.52
CA PRO A 75 16.20 -24.62 -1.77
C PRO A 75 16.22 -23.09 -1.92
N ALA A 76 16.33 -22.60 -3.16
CA ALA A 76 16.18 -21.18 -3.43
C ALA A 76 14.76 -20.73 -3.04
N PRO A 77 14.61 -19.59 -2.35
CA PRO A 77 13.31 -19.05 -2.00
C PRO A 77 12.55 -18.60 -3.27
N SER A 78 11.25 -18.85 -3.29
CA SER A 78 10.32 -18.40 -4.33
C SER A 78 9.16 -17.64 -3.70
N ALA A 79 9.48 -16.68 -2.83
CA ALA A 79 8.47 -15.91 -2.13
C ALA A 79 7.71 -15.03 -3.12
N LEU A 80 6.40 -15.01 -2.96
CA LEU A 80 5.48 -14.21 -3.77
C LEU A 80 5.28 -12.84 -3.10
N TYR A 81 4.77 -11.89 -3.88
CA TYR A 81 4.60 -10.51 -3.43
C TYR A 81 3.87 -10.40 -2.09
N TRP A 82 2.73 -11.10 -1.94
CA TRP A 82 1.94 -11.06 -0.71
C TRP A 82 2.66 -11.72 0.48
N GLU A 83 3.50 -12.73 0.26
CA GLU A 83 4.26 -13.35 1.36
C GLU A 83 5.31 -12.40 1.92
N VAL A 84 5.96 -11.62 1.06
CA VAL A 84 6.91 -10.57 1.47
C VAL A 84 6.16 -9.41 2.11
N ALA A 85 5.05 -8.95 1.53
CA ALA A 85 4.25 -7.86 2.06
C ALA A 85 3.66 -8.19 3.45
N THR A 86 3.06 -9.37 3.61
CA THR A 86 2.58 -9.87 4.92
C THR A 86 3.73 -10.03 5.89
N GLY A 87 4.87 -10.57 5.46
CA GLY A 87 6.05 -10.71 6.31
C GLY A 87 6.62 -9.38 6.84
N VAL A 88 6.55 -8.30 6.05
CA VAL A 88 6.90 -6.94 6.49
C VAL A 88 5.86 -6.38 7.45
N ALA A 89 4.57 -6.57 7.16
CA ALA A 89 3.49 -6.11 8.02
C ALA A 89 3.49 -6.79 9.39
N ASP A 90 3.80 -8.09 9.44
CA ASP A 90 3.83 -8.93 10.63
C ASP A 90 5.22 -8.97 11.31
N TYR A 91 6.21 -8.20 10.83
CA TYR A 91 7.52 -8.14 11.48
C TYR A 91 7.37 -7.54 12.89
N ASP A 92 7.78 -8.29 13.90
CA ASP A 92 7.77 -7.85 15.31
C ASP A 92 9.09 -7.11 15.63
N LEU A 93 9.46 -6.98 16.90
CA LEU A 93 10.74 -6.39 17.28
C LEU A 93 11.93 -7.28 16.88
N PHE A 94 13.06 -6.63 16.59
CA PHE A 94 14.33 -7.31 16.33
C PHE A 94 14.70 -8.24 17.50
N GLN A 95 14.95 -9.51 17.19
CA GLN A 95 15.43 -10.51 18.14
C GLN A 95 16.82 -11.00 17.72
N PRO A 96 17.82 -11.02 18.62
CA PRO A 96 19.10 -11.66 18.37
C PRO A 96 18.93 -13.13 17.97
N PRO A 97 19.72 -13.68 17.03
CA PRO A 97 19.56 -15.06 16.62
C PRO A 97 20.03 -16.01 17.73
N ALA A 98 19.45 -17.21 17.80
CA ALA A 98 19.78 -18.18 18.85
C ALA A 98 21.28 -18.54 18.86
N PHE A 99 21.90 -18.67 17.68
CA PHE A 99 23.35 -18.90 17.57
C PHE A 99 24.21 -17.75 18.10
N PHE A 100 23.69 -16.52 18.25
CA PHE A 100 24.46 -15.38 18.76
C PHE A 100 24.84 -15.55 20.24
N ALA A 101 23.95 -16.14 21.04
CA ALA A 101 24.28 -16.52 22.42
C ALA A 101 25.47 -17.50 22.46
N ALA A 102 25.50 -18.45 21.52
CA ALA A 102 26.59 -19.41 21.40
C ALA A 102 27.91 -18.77 20.95
N LEU A 103 27.86 -17.73 20.08
CA LEU A 103 29.02 -16.92 19.73
C LEU A 103 29.58 -16.16 20.94
N ARG A 104 28.72 -15.55 21.75
CA ARG A 104 29.10 -14.84 22.99
C ARG A 104 29.71 -15.78 24.02
N ASP A 105 29.13 -16.96 24.21
CA ASP A 105 29.67 -18.01 25.09
C ASP A 105 31.07 -18.44 24.64
N TYR A 106 31.26 -18.58 23.34
CA TYR A 106 32.55 -18.92 22.76
C TYR A 106 33.59 -17.81 22.99
N ASP A 107 33.22 -16.55 22.71
CA ASP A 107 34.08 -15.39 22.93
C ASP A 107 34.52 -15.28 24.40
N ARG A 108 33.61 -15.50 25.37
CA ARG A 108 33.95 -15.52 26.80
C ARG A 108 34.98 -16.61 27.15
N ARG A 109 34.84 -17.80 26.58
CA ARG A 109 35.71 -18.96 26.89
C ARG A 109 37.06 -18.90 26.19
N LYS A 110 37.09 -18.40 24.96
CA LYS A 110 38.26 -18.44 24.07
C LYS A 110 38.92 -17.08 23.85
N ARG A 111 38.35 -16.01 24.43
CA ARG A 111 38.79 -14.61 24.28
C ARG A 111 38.89 -14.18 22.81
N THR A 112 37.88 -14.56 22.02
CA THR A 112 37.72 -14.16 20.61
C THR A 112 36.75 -12.98 20.48
N THR A 113 36.54 -12.52 19.25
CA THR A 113 35.66 -11.36 18.93
C THR A 113 34.59 -11.71 17.89
N LEU A 114 34.12 -12.96 17.88
CA LEU A 114 33.18 -13.47 16.87
C LEU A 114 31.79 -12.83 16.97
N ALA A 115 31.27 -12.61 18.18
CA ALA A 115 30.00 -11.92 18.40
C ALA A 115 30.06 -10.45 17.94
N ARG A 116 31.19 -9.78 18.19
CA ARG A 116 31.42 -8.41 17.69
C ARG A 116 31.49 -8.37 16.16
N ARG A 117 32.29 -9.25 15.56
CA ARG A 117 32.38 -9.38 14.10
C ARG A 117 31.04 -9.72 13.46
N PHE A 118 30.22 -10.54 14.13
CA PHE A 118 28.87 -10.84 13.68
C PHE A 118 28.00 -9.59 13.65
N THR A 119 28.07 -8.79 14.72
CA THR A 119 27.32 -7.53 14.82
C THR A 119 27.70 -6.59 13.68
N ASP A 120 28.99 -6.41 13.43
CA ASP A 120 29.47 -5.55 12.34
C ASP A 120 29.05 -6.08 10.95
N GLN A 121 29.09 -7.41 10.75
CA GLN A 121 28.64 -8.04 9.50
C GLN A 121 27.13 -7.94 9.29
N LEU A 122 26.35 -8.10 10.37
CA LEU A 122 24.90 -7.91 10.32
C LEU A 122 24.59 -6.47 9.93
N THR A 123 25.22 -5.48 10.56
CA THR A 123 25.03 -4.06 10.23
C THR A 123 25.26 -3.78 8.74
N LEU A 124 26.33 -4.31 8.15
CA LEU A 124 26.61 -4.16 6.71
C LEU A 124 25.56 -4.85 5.82
N LEU A 125 25.08 -6.04 6.22
CA LEU A 125 24.02 -6.74 5.51
C LEU A 125 22.69 -6.00 5.58
N LEU A 126 22.34 -5.41 6.73
CA LEU A 126 21.11 -4.62 6.86
C LEU A 126 21.18 -3.34 6.05
N LEU A 127 22.35 -2.68 5.97
CA LEU A 127 22.56 -1.54 5.08
C LEU A 127 22.43 -1.92 3.60
N LEU A 128 22.89 -3.12 3.22
CA LEU A 128 22.68 -3.66 1.87
C LEU A 128 21.18 -3.87 1.58
N PHE A 129 20.40 -4.31 2.56
CA PHE A 129 18.96 -4.50 2.41
C PHE A 129 18.19 -3.18 2.36
N ALA A 130 18.62 -2.17 3.12
CA ALA A 130 18.06 -0.82 3.09
C ALA A 130 18.28 -0.18 1.71
N ALA A 131 19.47 -0.36 1.12
CA ALA A 131 19.80 0.19 -0.20
C ALA A 131 19.08 -0.49 -1.40
N VAL A 132 18.00 -1.25 -1.16
CA VAL A 132 17.26 -2.00 -2.19
C VAL A 132 16.69 -1.09 -3.27
N ASP A 133 16.21 0.09 -2.91
CA ASP A 133 15.67 1.09 -3.83
C ASP A 133 16.75 2.09 -4.34
N GLY A 134 17.99 1.94 -3.87
CA GLY A 134 19.13 2.81 -4.19
C GLY A 134 19.30 4.00 -3.24
N VAL A 135 18.50 4.07 -2.18
CA VAL A 135 18.49 5.10 -1.12
C VAL A 135 18.54 4.37 0.23
N VAL A 136 19.06 5.00 1.27
CA VAL A 136 18.96 4.50 2.65
C VAL A 136 18.27 5.58 3.45
N SER A 137 17.07 5.29 3.95
CA SER A 137 16.28 6.27 4.69
C SER A 137 16.78 6.45 6.13
N GLU A 138 16.44 7.58 6.75
CA GLU A 138 16.73 7.81 8.18
C GLU A 138 16.06 6.76 9.07
N ALA A 139 14.88 6.26 8.66
CA ALA A 139 14.15 5.26 9.42
C ALA A 139 14.78 3.87 9.30
N GLU A 140 15.22 3.48 8.10
CA GLU A 140 15.97 2.24 7.87
C GLU A 140 17.31 2.26 8.62
N ALA A 141 18.07 3.35 8.51
CA ALA A 141 19.31 3.52 9.24
C ALA A 141 19.08 3.48 10.76
N GLY A 142 18.01 4.12 11.24
CA GLY A 142 17.58 4.06 12.64
C GLY A 142 17.32 2.62 13.12
N PHE A 143 16.65 1.81 12.31
CA PHE A 143 16.43 0.39 12.60
C PHE A 143 17.74 -0.41 12.62
N VAL A 144 18.61 -0.20 11.62
CA VAL A 144 19.94 -0.87 11.58
C VAL A 144 20.77 -0.53 12.83
N ASN A 145 20.78 0.73 13.26
CA ASN A 145 21.44 1.15 14.49
C ASN A 145 20.83 0.46 15.71
N ALA A 146 19.49 0.41 15.81
CA ALA A 146 18.82 -0.25 16.93
C ALA A 146 19.15 -1.76 17.03
N CYS A 147 19.27 -2.46 15.90
CA CYS A 147 19.74 -3.85 15.85
C CYS A 147 21.18 -3.96 16.36
N SER A 148 22.07 -3.11 15.87
CA SER A 148 23.49 -3.07 16.29
C SER A 148 23.61 -2.80 17.79
N ASP A 149 22.89 -1.80 18.31
CA ASP A 149 22.90 -1.42 19.72
C ASP A 149 22.38 -2.55 20.62
N THR A 150 21.35 -3.26 20.18
CA THR A 150 20.81 -4.43 20.90
C THR A 150 21.87 -5.54 21.03
N LEU A 151 22.57 -5.86 19.95
CA LEU A 151 23.64 -6.87 19.97
C LEU A 151 24.85 -6.40 20.78
N MET A 152 25.19 -5.12 20.71
CA MET A 152 26.28 -4.52 21.46
C MET A 152 26.02 -4.50 22.96
N ALA A 153 24.83 -4.11 23.40
CA ALA A 153 24.44 -4.14 24.81
C ALA A 153 24.55 -5.56 25.40
N LEU A 154 24.26 -6.58 24.59
CA LEU A 154 24.42 -7.98 24.96
C LEU A 154 25.90 -8.41 25.07
N CYS A 155 26.78 -7.91 24.20
CA CYS A 155 28.22 -8.10 24.30
C CYS A 155 28.80 -7.38 25.53
N GLU A 156 28.39 -6.14 25.79
CA GLU A 156 28.82 -5.35 26.95
C GLU A 156 28.45 -6.00 28.27
N ARG A 157 27.22 -6.52 28.38
CA ARG A 157 26.76 -7.28 29.56
C ARG A 157 27.65 -8.48 29.87
N ASP A 158 28.28 -9.05 28.85
CA ASP A 158 29.18 -10.20 28.97
C ASP A 158 30.66 -9.80 29.12
N GLY A 159 30.96 -8.50 29.20
CA GLY A 159 32.33 -7.98 29.27
C GLY A 159 33.11 -8.14 27.96
N LEU A 160 32.41 -8.27 26.83
CA LEU A 160 32.98 -8.44 25.50
C LEU A 160 33.03 -7.08 24.77
N SER A 161 33.87 -6.17 25.24
CA SER A 161 34.14 -4.90 24.55
C SER A 161 35.30 -5.05 23.55
N GLY A 162 35.18 -4.39 22.39
CA GLY A 162 36.23 -4.35 21.36
C GLY A 162 36.90 -2.99 21.27
N ASP A 163 38.11 -2.93 20.71
CA ASP A 163 38.94 -1.70 20.59
C ASP A 163 38.46 -0.70 19.50
N ARG A 164 37.41 -1.03 18.74
CA ARG A 164 36.88 -0.18 17.65
C ARG A 164 35.43 0.26 17.90
N PRO A 165 35.09 1.52 17.54
CA PRO A 165 33.71 2.01 17.58
C PRO A 165 32.82 1.20 16.63
N ALA A 166 31.53 1.10 16.97
CA ALA A 166 30.54 0.43 16.11
C ALA A 166 30.34 1.20 14.80
N LEU A 167 30.08 0.48 13.72
CA LEU A 167 29.60 1.06 12.47
C LEU A 167 28.27 1.76 12.74
N LYS A 168 28.16 3.03 12.36
CA LYS A 168 26.91 3.79 12.45
C LYS A 168 26.24 3.82 11.08
N ALA A 169 24.99 3.38 11.02
CA ALA A 169 24.20 3.41 9.80
C ALA A 169 23.91 4.85 9.34
N ASP A 170 23.98 5.83 10.25
CA ASP A 170 23.80 7.26 9.96
C ASP A 170 24.78 7.80 8.91
N GLU A 171 25.99 7.23 8.84
CA GLU A 171 27.02 7.62 7.86
C GLU A 171 26.66 7.17 6.43
N PHE A 172 25.66 6.30 6.29
CA PHE A 172 25.21 5.70 5.04
C PHE A 172 23.83 6.20 4.59
N VAL A 173 23.18 7.06 5.39
CA VAL A 173 21.94 7.72 5.01
C VAL A 173 22.20 8.57 3.77
N THR A 174 21.41 8.34 2.73
CA THR A 174 21.52 9.14 1.51
C THR A 174 20.90 10.51 1.77
N HIS A 175 21.75 11.49 2.10
CA HIS A 175 21.33 12.89 2.17
C HIS A 175 20.94 13.38 0.76
N VAL A 176 19.65 13.34 0.45
CA VAL A 176 19.07 14.30 -0.48
C VAL A 176 19.22 15.66 0.18
N PRO A 177 19.82 16.68 -0.46
CA PRO A 177 19.86 18.00 0.15
C PRO A 177 18.42 18.42 0.37
N ALA A 178 18.06 18.65 1.65
CA ALA A 178 16.77 19.21 2.00
C ALA A 178 16.56 20.50 1.18
N PRO A 179 15.31 20.83 0.78
CA PRO A 179 15.02 22.19 0.36
C PRO A 179 15.43 23.09 1.52
N ALA A 180 16.41 23.97 1.28
CA ALA A 180 16.94 24.86 2.28
C ALA A 180 15.81 25.66 2.94
N GLN A 181 15.81 25.72 4.27
CA GLN A 181 15.01 26.69 5.01
C GLN A 181 15.27 28.09 4.42
N PRO A 182 14.24 28.94 4.23
CA PRO A 182 14.43 30.22 3.57
C PRO A 182 15.37 31.09 4.41
N PRO A 183 16.52 31.53 3.86
CA PRO A 183 17.32 32.55 4.50
C PRO A 183 16.62 33.90 4.35
N THR A 184 16.74 34.70 5.40
CA THR A 184 16.36 36.11 5.41
C THR A 184 17.17 36.83 4.35
N GLU A 185 16.57 37.28 3.24
CA GLU A 185 17.28 38.06 2.24
C GLU A 185 16.72 39.48 2.09
N VAL A 186 17.59 40.42 2.41
CA VAL A 186 17.62 41.74 1.81
C VAL A 186 18.24 41.55 0.41
N VAL A 187 17.48 41.92 -0.61
CA VAL A 187 17.78 41.83 -2.06
C VAL A 187 19.05 42.63 -2.44
N PRO A 188 19.78 42.27 -3.53
CA PRO A 188 19.34 42.70 -4.86
C PRO A 188 19.63 41.77 -6.07
N ALA A 189 18.61 41.71 -6.93
CA ALA A 189 18.56 41.72 -8.40
C ALA A 189 19.58 40.91 -9.24
N ALA A 190 19.09 39.81 -9.84
CA ALA A 190 19.41 39.44 -11.22
C ALA A 190 18.23 38.66 -11.85
N GLU A 191 17.77 39.21 -12.96
CA GLU A 191 16.90 38.76 -14.06
C GLU A 191 16.17 37.39 -14.00
N GLN A 192 14.87 37.50 -14.32
CA GLN A 192 13.81 36.49 -14.22
C GLN A 192 13.87 35.47 -15.36
N GLU A 193 13.95 34.18 -15.01
CA GLU A 193 13.32 33.10 -15.79
C GLU A 193 12.09 32.66 -15.00
N GLU A 194 10.90 32.85 -15.60
CA GLU A 194 9.59 32.56 -15.03
C GLU A 194 9.42 31.06 -14.77
N THR A 195 9.41 30.68 -13.49
CA THR A 195 8.88 29.40 -13.03
C THR A 195 7.35 29.40 -13.13
N PRO A 196 6.71 28.30 -13.58
CA PRO A 196 5.25 28.22 -13.61
C PRO A 196 4.69 28.29 -12.19
N LEU A 197 3.61 29.05 -12.02
CA LEU A 197 2.87 29.24 -10.77
C LEU A 197 2.46 27.90 -10.11
N PRO A 198 2.30 27.85 -8.77
CA PRO A 198 1.73 26.69 -8.09
C PRO A 198 0.33 26.42 -8.64
N GLU A 199 0.02 25.16 -8.95
CA GLU A 199 -1.33 24.74 -9.37
C GLU A 199 -2.32 25.22 -8.30
N SER A 200 -3.30 26.03 -8.71
CA SER A 200 -4.38 26.50 -7.85
C SER A 200 -5.13 25.29 -7.28
N GLU A 201 -5.50 25.34 -6.00
CA GLU A 201 -6.39 24.32 -5.42
C GLU A 201 -7.65 24.17 -6.31
N PRO A 202 -8.05 22.93 -6.63
CA PRO A 202 -9.12 22.67 -7.58
C PRO A 202 -10.42 23.30 -7.10
N THR A 203 -11.08 24.04 -7.98
CA THR A 203 -12.32 24.73 -7.65
C THR A 203 -13.47 23.74 -7.43
N LEU A 204 -14.52 24.18 -6.73
CA LEU A 204 -15.73 23.35 -6.56
C LEU A 204 -16.32 22.92 -7.91
N GLU A 205 -16.26 23.79 -8.92
CA GLU A 205 -16.78 23.50 -10.26
C GLU A 205 -15.96 22.41 -10.96
N GLU A 206 -14.63 22.44 -10.83
CA GLU A 206 -13.74 21.40 -11.36
C GLU A 206 -13.98 20.05 -10.69
N LEU A 207 -14.15 20.04 -9.35
CA LEU A 207 -14.44 18.82 -8.60
C LEU A 207 -15.81 18.21 -8.96
N LEU A 208 -16.81 19.06 -9.21
CA LEU A 208 -18.12 18.62 -9.68
C LEU A 208 -18.06 18.10 -11.12
N ALA A 209 -17.26 18.72 -11.98
CA ALA A 209 -17.01 18.22 -13.33
C ALA A 209 -16.28 16.86 -13.30
N GLU A 210 -15.31 16.69 -12.39
CA GLU A 210 -14.62 15.41 -12.16
C GLU A 210 -15.62 14.33 -11.70
N LEU A 211 -16.54 14.68 -10.79
CA LEU A 211 -17.62 13.78 -10.35
C LEU A 211 -18.52 13.38 -11.52
N ASP A 212 -18.96 14.35 -12.32
CA ASP A 212 -19.85 14.12 -13.45
C ASP A 212 -19.17 13.30 -14.55
N GLY A 213 -17.84 13.43 -14.69
CA GLY A 213 -17.01 12.67 -15.62
C GLY A 213 -16.76 11.21 -15.23
N LEU A 214 -17.06 10.79 -14.00
CA LEU A 214 -17.01 9.37 -13.63
C LEU A 214 -18.05 8.59 -14.45
N CYS A 215 -17.65 7.45 -15.02
CA CYS A 215 -18.58 6.58 -15.75
C CYS A 215 -19.67 6.07 -14.79
N GLY A 216 -20.93 5.99 -15.25
CA GLY A 216 -22.04 5.49 -14.44
C GLY A 216 -22.30 6.31 -13.16
N LEU A 217 -22.67 5.61 -12.08
CA LEU A 217 -22.84 6.16 -10.72
C LEU A 217 -23.89 7.28 -10.59
N GLU A 218 -24.95 7.26 -11.39
CA GLU A 218 -25.92 8.36 -11.45
C GLU A 218 -26.57 8.66 -10.09
N GLN A 219 -27.00 7.63 -9.36
CA GLN A 219 -27.56 7.80 -8.02
C GLN A 219 -26.54 8.40 -7.05
N VAL A 220 -25.30 7.91 -7.05
CA VAL A 220 -24.22 8.43 -6.19
C VAL A 220 -23.92 9.90 -6.52
N LYS A 221 -23.87 10.27 -7.80
CA LYS A 221 -23.68 11.67 -8.22
C LYS A 221 -24.79 12.56 -7.68
N GLN A 222 -26.04 12.11 -7.73
CA GLN A 222 -27.20 12.84 -7.19
C GLN A 222 -27.13 12.95 -5.66
N ASP A 223 -26.71 11.89 -4.97
CA ASP A 223 -26.56 11.87 -3.51
C ASP A 223 -25.45 12.84 -3.06
N VAL A 224 -24.31 12.88 -3.75
CA VAL A 224 -23.23 13.86 -3.51
C VAL A 224 -23.72 15.29 -3.72
N LYS A 225 -24.42 15.57 -4.83
CA LYS A 225 -24.97 16.90 -5.12
C LYS A 225 -25.99 17.32 -4.04
N SER A 226 -26.82 16.40 -3.59
CA SER A 226 -27.80 16.64 -2.52
C SER A 226 -27.11 16.94 -1.18
N LEU A 227 -26.02 16.25 -0.88
CA LEU A 227 -25.23 16.48 0.33
C LEU A 227 -24.55 17.85 0.31
N ILE A 228 -23.99 18.26 -0.83
CA ILE A 228 -23.42 19.61 -1.02
C ILE A 228 -24.50 20.67 -0.80
N ASN A 229 -25.70 20.49 -1.37
CA ASN A 229 -26.81 21.42 -1.19
C ASN A 229 -27.24 21.51 0.28
N LEU A 230 -27.29 20.39 0.98
CA LEU A 230 -27.62 20.34 2.41
C LEU A 230 -26.62 21.14 3.25
N VAL A 231 -25.31 20.98 2.97
CA VAL A 231 -24.24 21.75 3.62
C VAL A 231 -24.38 23.25 3.33
N LYS A 232 -24.61 23.62 2.06
CA LYS A 232 -24.78 25.03 1.65
C LYS A 232 -25.96 25.67 2.37
N VAL A 233 -27.13 25.03 2.37
CA VAL A 233 -28.34 25.54 3.06
C VAL A 233 -28.11 25.65 4.56
N ARG A 234 -27.41 24.70 5.16
CA ARG A 234 -27.04 24.77 6.58
C ARG A 234 -26.21 26.02 6.88
N ARG A 235 -25.18 26.29 6.09
CA ARG A 235 -24.35 27.49 6.27
C ARG A 235 -25.17 28.77 6.17
N LEU A 236 -26.07 28.86 5.19
CA LEU A 236 -27.00 30.00 5.05
C LEU A 236 -27.92 30.17 6.27
N ARG A 237 -28.39 29.07 6.87
CA ARG A 237 -29.19 29.13 8.11
C ARG A 237 -28.38 29.64 9.28
N GLU A 238 -27.13 29.18 9.43
CA GLU A 238 -26.22 29.64 10.49
C GLU A 238 -25.92 31.14 10.34
N GLU A 239 -25.62 31.60 9.12
CA GLU A 239 -25.40 33.01 8.77
C GLU A 239 -26.66 33.88 9.03
N ALA A 240 -27.86 33.31 8.85
CA ALA A 240 -29.13 33.96 9.16
C ALA A 240 -29.54 33.86 10.64
N GLY A 241 -28.71 33.26 11.51
CA GLY A 241 -29.01 33.08 12.94
C GLY A 241 -30.16 32.10 13.22
N LEU A 242 -30.52 31.26 12.25
CA LEU A 242 -31.56 30.25 12.41
C LEU A 242 -31.00 29.00 13.10
N PRO A 243 -31.81 28.29 13.91
CA PRO A 243 -31.39 27.03 14.48
C PRO A 243 -31.13 26.00 13.37
N VAL A 244 -30.01 25.30 13.48
CA VAL A 244 -29.64 24.21 12.59
C VAL A 244 -29.60 22.91 13.39
N PRO A 245 -30.34 21.87 12.96
CA PRO A 245 -30.31 20.59 13.65
C PRO A 245 -28.90 19.97 13.54
N PRO A 246 -28.38 19.37 14.62
CA PRO A 246 -27.15 18.61 14.56
C PRO A 246 -27.36 17.41 13.63
N MET A 247 -26.52 17.30 12.61
CA MET A 247 -26.57 16.21 11.64
C MET A 247 -25.20 15.56 11.53
N SER A 248 -25.18 14.24 11.56
CA SER A 248 -23.99 13.46 11.22
C SER A 248 -23.69 13.61 9.72
N LEU A 249 -22.42 13.80 9.38
CA LEU A 249 -21.92 13.80 8.01
C LEU A 249 -21.19 12.50 7.66
N HIS A 250 -21.21 11.52 8.56
CA HIS A 250 -20.65 10.19 8.35
C HIS A 250 -21.52 9.40 7.35
N LEU A 251 -20.87 8.59 6.52
CA LEU A 251 -21.50 7.94 5.37
C LEU A 251 -21.26 6.44 5.39
N VAL A 252 -22.20 5.70 4.80
CA VAL A 252 -22.08 4.27 4.53
C VAL A 252 -22.07 4.06 3.02
N PHE A 253 -21.00 3.48 2.50
CA PHE A 253 -20.87 3.14 1.08
C PHE A 253 -21.16 1.65 0.88
N LEU A 254 -22.22 1.34 0.15
CA LEU A 254 -22.71 -0.01 -0.07
C LEU A 254 -22.52 -0.41 -1.53
N GLY A 255 -21.87 -1.53 -1.80
CA GLY A 255 -21.80 -2.09 -3.16
C GLY A 255 -20.63 -3.03 -3.38
N ASN A 256 -20.65 -3.72 -4.52
CA ASN A 256 -19.65 -4.73 -4.89
C ASN A 256 -18.24 -4.13 -5.09
N PRO A 257 -17.16 -4.93 -5.07
CA PRO A 257 -15.81 -4.48 -5.37
C PRO A 257 -15.76 -3.82 -6.76
N GLY A 258 -14.85 -2.86 -6.92
CA GLY A 258 -14.63 -2.23 -8.23
C GLY A 258 -15.73 -1.27 -8.71
N THR A 259 -16.74 -0.94 -7.88
CA THR A 259 -17.79 0.04 -8.22
C THR A 259 -17.37 1.51 -8.05
N GLY A 260 -16.16 1.79 -7.54
CA GLY A 260 -15.64 3.16 -7.44
C GLY A 260 -15.80 3.84 -6.07
N LYS A 261 -16.13 3.08 -5.02
CA LYS A 261 -16.27 3.57 -3.63
C LYS A 261 -15.10 4.45 -3.17
N THR A 262 -13.87 3.95 -3.24
CA THR A 262 -12.66 4.69 -2.84
C THR A 262 -12.43 5.94 -3.69
N THR A 263 -12.69 5.87 -4.99
CA THR A 263 -12.58 7.01 -5.92
C THR A 263 -13.53 8.14 -5.51
N VAL A 264 -14.81 7.80 -5.25
CA VAL A 264 -15.81 8.77 -4.80
C VAL A 264 -15.47 9.30 -3.40
N ALA A 265 -14.96 8.47 -2.48
CA ALA A 265 -14.55 8.92 -1.15
C ALA A 265 -13.44 9.98 -1.21
N ARG A 266 -12.45 9.79 -2.10
CA ARG A 266 -11.35 10.74 -2.32
C ARG A 266 -11.85 12.05 -2.90
N LEU A 267 -12.77 11.99 -3.86
CA LEU A 267 -13.38 13.18 -4.44
C LEU A 267 -14.25 13.91 -3.42
N LEU A 268 -14.98 13.18 -2.59
CA LEU A 268 -15.80 13.74 -1.53
C LEU A 268 -14.97 14.46 -0.46
N ALA A 269 -13.80 13.93 -0.09
CA ALA A 269 -12.88 14.59 0.82
C ALA A 269 -12.44 15.97 0.29
N ARG A 270 -12.09 16.04 -1.01
CA ARG A 270 -11.76 17.31 -1.69
C ARG A 270 -12.96 18.26 -1.77
N LEU A 271 -14.14 17.74 -2.09
CA LEU A 271 -15.38 18.53 -2.14
C LEU A 271 -15.73 19.14 -0.78
N TYR A 272 -15.65 18.35 0.29
CA TYR A 272 -15.90 18.83 1.65
C TYR A 272 -14.93 19.93 2.07
N HIS A 273 -13.67 19.82 1.66
CA HIS A 273 -12.71 20.88 1.87
C HIS A 273 -13.06 22.15 1.09
N ALA A 274 -13.33 22.03 -0.21
CA ALA A 274 -13.67 23.15 -1.09
C ALA A 274 -14.91 23.94 -0.63
N ILE A 275 -15.89 23.27 0.00
CA ILE A 275 -17.10 23.91 0.54
C ILE A 275 -16.98 24.33 2.01
N GLY A 276 -15.83 24.10 2.65
CA GLY A 276 -15.53 24.50 4.03
C GLY A 276 -16.16 23.64 5.12
N VAL A 277 -16.55 22.40 4.82
CA VAL A 277 -16.98 21.41 5.83
C VAL A 277 -15.78 20.88 6.60
N LEU A 278 -14.69 20.61 5.89
CA LEU A 278 -13.47 20.06 6.46
C LEU A 278 -12.30 21.04 6.25
N PRO A 279 -11.42 21.23 7.24
CA PRO A 279 -10.28 22.13 7.11
C PRO A 279 -9.22 21.59 6.13
N LYS A 280 -9.22 20.29 5.81
CA LYS A 280 -8.32 19.65 4.84
C LYS A 280 -9.11 18.73 3.90
N GLY A 281 -8.57 18.50 2.70
CA GLY A 281 -9.15 17.59 1.69
C GLY A 281 -8.57 16.17 1.68
N GLN A 282 -7.91 15.75 2.77
CA GLN A 282 -7.22 14.46 2.84
C GLN A 282 -8.17 13.27 3.05
N LEU A 283 -7.81 12.12 2.49
CA LEU A 283 -8.46 10.83 2.72
C LEU A 283 -7.44 9.88 3.35
N VAL A 284 -7.75 9.36 4.53
CA VAL A 284 -7.01 8.26 5.17
C VAL A 284 -7.81 6.98 4.97
N GLU A 285 -7.27 6.06 4.19
CA GLU A 285 -7.90 4.77 3.86
C GLU A 285 -7.27 3.66 4.71
N VAL A 286 -8.11 2.86 5.35
CA VAL A 286 -7.71 1.71 6.18
C VAL A 286 -8.71 0.58 6.04
N ASP A 287 -8.26 -0.63 6.38
CA ASP A 287 -9.11 -1.81 6.55
C ASP A 287 -9.04 -2.28 8.02
N ARG A 288 -9.54 -3.50 8.29
CA ARG A 288 -9.43 -4.12 9.63
C ARG A 288 -7.98 -4.21 10.12
N SER A 289 -7.03 -4.56 9.25
CA SER A 289 -5.62 -4.73 9.62
C SER A 289 -4.97 -3.40 10.00
N GLY A 290 -5.42 -2.30 9.39
CA GLY A 290 -5.00 -0.94 9.72
C GLY A 290 -5.47 -0.47 11.10
N LEU A 291 -6.54 -1.04 11.64
CA LEU A 291 -7.15 -0.62 12.91
C LEU A 291 -6.85 -1.56 14.08
N VAL A 292 -6.76 -2.87 13.82
CA VAL A 292 -6.58 -3.89 14.86
C VAL A 292 -5.08 -4.18 15.06
N ALA A 293 -4.66 -4.29 16.33
CA ALA A 293 -3.32 -4.72 16.71
C ALA A 293 -3.30 -6.21 17.14
N GLY A 294 -2.12 -6.83 17.13
CA GLY A 294 -1.95 -8.25 17.50
C GLY A 294 -2.04 -8.54 19.00
N PHE A 295 -1.98 -7.51 19.86
CA PHE A 295 -1.93 -7.65 21.32
C PHE A 295 -3.06 -6.86 22.02
N VAL A 296 -3.51 -7.40 23.16
CA VAL A 296 -4.55 -6.78 24.01
C VAL A 296 -4.12 -5.41 24.53
N GLY A 297 -4.98 -4.41 24.34
CA GLY A 297 -4.77 -3.03 24.79
C GLY A 297 -3.99 -2.13 23.80
N GLN A 298 -3.51 -2.66 22.67
CA GLN A 298 -2.85 -1.85 21.63
C GLN A 298 -3.81 -1.41 20.51
N THR A 299 -4.96 -2.07 20.38
CA THR A 299 -5.93 -1.79 19.32
C THR A 299 -6.54 -0.40 19.45
N ALA A 300 -6.89 0.06 20.67
CA ALA A 300 -7.35 1.42 20.87
C ALA A 300 -6.31 2.47 20.47
N LEU A 301 -5.03 2.24 20.79
CA LEU A 301 -3.94 3.16 20.45
C LEU A 301 -3.76 3.24 18.93
N LYS A 302 -3.66 2.10 18.25
CA LYS A 302 -3.54 2.04 16.79
C LYS A 302 -4.72 2.70 16.09
N THR A 303 -5.94 2.42 16.55
CA THR A 303 -7.16 3.06 16.03
C THR A 303 -7.12 4.58 16.24
N GLN A 304 -6.71 5.04 17.42
CA GLN A 304 -6.60 6.46 17.73
C GLN A 304 -5.56 7.15 16.85
N GLU A 305 -4.41 6.53 16.59
CA GLU A 305 -3.36 7.08 15.71
C GLU A 305 -3.87 7.25 14.28
N VAL A 306 -4.59 6.27 13.75
CA VAL A 306 -5.22 6.35 12.42
C VAL A 306 -6.24 7.47 12.38
N ILE A 307 -7.12 7.57 13.38
CA ILE A 307 -8.11 8.66 13.47
C ILE A 307 -7.40 10.01 13.53
N GLN A 308 -6.34 10.13 14.32
CA GLN A 308 -5.58 11.37 14.45
C GLN A 308 -4.98 11.84 13.12
N LYS A 309 -4.53 10.90 12.27
CA LYS A 309 -4.08 11.20 10.90
C LYS A 309 -5.24 11.71 10.03
N ALA A 310 -6.45 11.20 10.23
CA ALA A 310 -7.63 11.57 9.47
C ALA A 310 -8.29 12.88 9.92
N ILE A 311 -8.03 13.36 11.13
CA ILE A 311 -8.58 14.62 11.64
C ILE A 311 -8.26 15.78 10.68
N GLY A 312 -9.29 16.57 10.44
CA GLY A 312 -9.34 17.62 9.44
C GLY A 312 -9.80 17.14 8.06
N GLY A 313 -9.97 15.83 7.86
CA GLY A 313 -10.30 15.21 6.57
C GLY A 313 -11.29 14.04 6.73
N VAL A 314 -11.13 13.03 5.88
CA VAL A 314 -12.00 11.84 5.83
C VAL A 314 -11.23 10.60 6.26
N LEU A 315 -11.81 9.80 7.16
CA LEU A 315 -11.39 8.43 7.45
C LEU A 315 -12.27 7.46 6.67
N PHE A 316 -11.69 6.68 5.77
CA PHE A 316 -12.37 5.64 5.00
C PHE A 316 -11.97 4.26 5.51
N ILE A 317 -12.96 3.48 5.96
CA ILE A 317 -12.77 2.13 6.48
C ILE A 317 -13.40 1.15 5.48
N ASP A 318 -12.55 0.45 4.73
CA ASP A 318 -13.01 -0.58 3.79
C ASP A 318 -13.30 -1.89 4.53
N GLU A 319 -14.27 -2.63 3.98
CA GLU A 319 -14.82 -3.86 4.57
C GLU A 319 -15.09 -3.77 6.08
N ALA A 320 -15.73 -2.67 6.52
CA ALA A 320 -15.91 -2.36 7.94
C ALA A 320 -16.66 -3.45 8.72
N TYR A 321 -17.52 -4.22 8.06
CA TYR A 321 -18.19 -5.38 8.64
C TYR A 321 -17.23 -6.42 9.22
N ALA A 322 -16.00 -6.49 8.70
CA ALA A 322 -14.97 -7.38 9.22
C ALA A 322 -14.65 -7.10 10.70
N LEU A 323 -14.95 -5.91 11.22
CA LEU A 323 -14.77 -5.57 12.64
C LEU A 323 -15.74 -6.32 13.57
N VAL A 324 -16.89 -6.76 13.05
CA VAL A 324 -17.97 -7.42 13.81
C VAL A 324 -18.01 -8.91 13.43
N ASN A 325 -16.95 -9.66 13.73
CA ASN A 325 -16.99 -11.12 13.60
C ASN A 325 -17.61 -11.73 14.85
N GLN A 326 -18.72 -12.47 14.69
CA GLN A 326 -19.47 -13.10 15.79
C GLN A 326 -18.90 -14.45 16.23
N ASP A 327 -18.12 -15.13 15.38
CA ASP A 327 -17.72 -16.53 15.59
C ASP A 327 -16.46 -16.70 16.47
N ASN A 328 -15.74 -15.61 16.73
CA ASN A 328 -14.61 -15.58 17.65
C ASN A 328 -14.87 -14.46 18.65
N GLY A 329 -14.81 -14.75 19.95
CA GLY A 329 -14.91 -13.77 21.05
C GLY A 329 -13.73 -12.78 21.09
N ASN A 330 -13.44 -12.12 19.97
CA ASN A 330 -12.34 -11.20 19.80
C ASN A 330 -12.79 -9.78 20.17
N ASP A 331 -12.47 -9.38 21.40
CA ASP A 331 -12.77 -8.07 21.98
C ASP A 331 -12.19 -6.89 21.17
N PHE A 332 -11.17 -7.12 20.35
CA PHE A 332 -10.49 -6.07 19.57
C PHE A 332 -11.41 -5.30 18.62
N GLY A 333 -12.36 -5.98 17.97
CA GLY A 333 -13.29 -5.32 17.05
C GLY A 333 -14.24 -4.35 17.76
N ARG A 334 -14.68 -4.71 18.97
CA ARG A 334 -15.50 -3.84 19.82
C ARG A 334 -14.71 -2.62 20.29
N GLU A 335 -13.45 -2.81 20.67
CA GLU A 335 -12.55 -1.72 21.07
C GLU A 335 -12.38 -0.69 19.94
N VAL A 336 -12.20 -1.13 18.69
CA VAL A 336 -12.17 -0.23 17.52
C VAL A 336 -13.46 0.59 17.41
N ILE A 337 -14.62 -0.08 17.51
CA ILE A 337 -15.93 0.58 17.39
C ILE A 337 -16.14 1.61 18.50
N GLU A 338 -15.75 1.30 19.74
CA GLU A 338 -15.86 2.24 20.87
C GLU A 338 -15.00 3.50 20.65
N VAL A 339 -13.75 3.32 20.23
CA VAL A 339 -12.85 4.44 19.91
C VAL A 339 -13.40 5.26 18.74
N LEU A 340 -13.92 4.60 17.71
CA LEU A 340 -14.50 5.27 16.54
C LEU A 340 -15.72 6.12 16.95
N LEU A 341 -16.67 5.55 17.70
CA LEU A 341 -17.89 6.22 18.14
C LEU A 341 -17.60 7.45 19.00
N LYS A 342 -16.60 7.36 19.88
CA LYS A 342 -16.14 8.48 20.71
C LYS A 342 -15.58 9.61 19.84
N ASN A 343 -14.65 9.30 18.94
CA ASN A 343 -14.03 10.31 18.09
C ASN A 343 -15.02 10.93 17.08
N MET A 344 -16.01 10.17 16.60
CA MET A 344 -17.09 10.70 15.76
C MET A 344 -17.93 11.76 16.50
N GLU A 345 -18.05 11.70 17.83
CA GLU A 345 -18.71 12.73 18.63
C GLU A 345 -17.78 13.92 18.89
N ASP A 346 -16.58 13.63 19.39
CA ASP A 346 -15.60 14.64 19.82
C ASP A 346 -15.14 15.51 18.63
N HIS A 347 -15.00 14.90 17.45
CA HIS A 347 -14.50 15.52 16.22
C HIS A 347 -15.57 15.70 15.13
N ARG A 348 -16.83 15.87 15.51
CA ARG A 348 -17.95 16.01 14.55
C ARG A 348 -17.86 17.19 13.57
N LYS A 349 -16.93 18.14 13.79
CA LYS A 349 -16.75 19.35 12.97
C LYS A 349 -15.58 19.23 11.99
N ASP A 350 -14.66 18.30 12.24
CA ASP A 350 -13.37 18.21 11.57
C ASP A 350 -13.02 16.78 11.15
N LEU A 351 -13.85 15.79 11.44
CA LEU A 351 -13.69 14.41 10.99
C LEU A 351 -14.97 13.91 10.33
N VAL A 352 -14.83 13.34 9.12
CA VAL A 352 -15.88 12.53 8.50
C VAL A 352 -15.41 11.10 8.36
N VAL A 353 -16.11 10.16 8.99
CA VAL A 353 -15.91 8.72 8.79
C VAL A 353 -16.83 8.21 7.67
N ILE A 354 -16.26 7.45 6.73
CA ILE A 354 -16.97 6.69 5.71
C ILE A 354 -16.65 5.21 5.94
N VAL A 355 -17.68 4.38 6.10
CA VAL A 355 -17.54 2.93 6.19
C VAL A 355 -18.02 2.30 4.89
N ALA A 356 -17.28 1.33 4.35
CA ALA A 356 -17.60 0.69 3.08
C ALA A 356 -17.67 -0.83 3.18
N GLY A 357 -18.47 -1.44 2.30
CA GLY A 357 -18.55 -2.90 2.17
C GLY A 357 -19.76 -3.39 1.38
N TYR A 358 -19.97 -4.71 1.40
CA TYR A 358 -21.12 -5.36 0.78
C TYR A 358 -22.42 -5.02 1.53
N SER A 359 -23.49 -4.77 0.78
CA SER A 359 -24.78 -4.29 1.31
C SER A 359 -25.30 -5.11 2.50
N GLN A 360 -25.37 -6.44 2.36
CA GLN A 360 -25.91 -7.33 3.40
C GLN A 360 -25.01 -7.42 4.65
N LEU A 361 -23.69 -7.37 4.46
CA LEU A 361 -22.75 -7.46 5.59
C LEU A 361 -22.68 -6.14 6.34
N MET A 362 -22.76 -5.02 5.64
CA MET A 362 -22.81 -3.70 6.23
C MET A 362 -24.09 -3.46 7.01
N GLU A 363 -25.24 -4.00 6.58
CA GLU A 363 -26.47 -3.95 7.37
C GLU A 363 -26.28 -4.60 8.74
N LYS A 364 -25.64 -5.78 8.81
CA LYS A 364 -25.29 -6.44 10.07
C LYS A 364 -24.31 -5.61 10.91
N PHE A 365 -23.33 -4.98 10.27
CA PHE A 365 -22.37 -4.10 10.94
C PHE A 365 -23.06 -2.91 11.61
N ILE A 366 -23.94 -2.20 10.89
CA ILE A 366 -24.59 -1.00 11.42
C ILE A 366 -25.53 -1.34 12.58
N HIS A 367 -26.30 -2.42 12.46
CA HIS A 367 -27.21 -2.87 13.51
C HIS A 367 -26.51 -3.58 14.68
N SER A 368 -25.19 -3.79 14.61
CA SER A 368 -24.45 -4.43 15.71
C SER A 368 -24.30 -3.55 16.95
N ASN A 369 -24.41 -2.23 16.79
CA ASN A 369 -24.28 -1.27 17.87
C ASN A 369 -25.19 -0.05 17.61
N PRO A 370 -26.14 0.29 18.52
CA PRO A 370 -27.02 1.45 18.35
C PRO A 370 -26.28 2.78 18.13
N GLY A 371 -25.05 2.90 18.65
CA GLY A 371 -24.18 4.05 18.42
C GLY A 371 -23.79 4.21 16.95
N LEU A 372 -23.54 3.11 16.23
CA LEU A 372 -23.24 3.13 14.80
C LEU A 372 -24.47 3.57 14.02
N GLU A 373 -25.63 2.95 14.26
CA GLU A 373 -26.90 3.29 13.61
C GLU A 373 -27.26 4.77 13.77
N SER A 374 -27.06 5.34 14.97
CA SER A 374 -27.34 6.77 15.21
C SER A 374 -26.46 7.73 14.42
N ARG A 375 -25.20 7.35 14.14
CA ARG A 375 -24.21 8.20 13.47
C ARG A 375 -24.14 7.94 11.98
N PHE A 376 -24.42 6.72 11.52
CA PHE A 376 -24.39 6.32 10.13
C PHE A 376 -25.80 6.23 9.57
N ASN A 377 -26.39 7.38 9.26
CA ASN A 377 -27.77 7.49 8.79
C ASN A 377 -27.89 7.93 7.32
N LYS A 378 -26.78 7.94 6.58
CA LYS A 378 -26.71 8.26 5.15
C LYS A 378 -26.02 7.14 4.39
N TYR A 379 -26.73 6.59 3.41
CA TYR A 379 -26.32 5.42 2.66
C TYR A 379 -26.17 5.78 1.19
N PHE A 380 -25.02 5.43 0.62
CA PHE A 380 -24.71 5.62 -0.79
C PHE A 380 -24.63 4.25 -1.42
N TYR A 381 -25.50 3.99 -2.41
CA TYR A 381 -25.58 2.71 -3.10
C TYR A 381 -24.78 2.79 -4.40
N PHE A 382 -23.74 1.98 -4.48
CA PHE A 382 -22.86 1.84 -5.63
C PHE A 382 -23.31 0.61 -6.42
N GLU A 383 -24.14 0.87 -7.43
CA GLU A 383 -24.63 -0.15 -8.35
C GLU A 383 -23.48 -0.71 -9.21
N ASP A 384 -23.68 -1.93 -9.70
CA ASP A 384 -22.79 -2.55 -10.66
C ASP A 384 -22.79 -1.77 -11.98
N TYR A 385 -21.62 -1.69 -12.61
CA TYR A 385 -21.50 -1.14 -13.96
C TYR A 385 -22.15 -2.08 -14.97
N ASP A 386 -22.99 -1.53 -15.85
CA ASP A 386 -23.51 -2.29 -17.00
C ASP A 386 -22.40 -2.61 -18.02
N GLY A 387 -22.64 -3.55 -18.92
CA GLY A 387 -21.65 -3.97 -19.92
C GLY A 387 -21.10 -2.82 -20.80
N ALA A 388 -21.90 -1.80 -21.08
CA ALA A 388 -21.45 -0.64 -21.85
C ALA A 388 -20.55 0.29 -21.01
N GLN A 389 -20.84 0.43 -19.72
CA GLN A 389 -20.02 1.16 -18.76
C GLN A 389 -18.69 0.44 -18.50
N LEU A 390 -18.70 -0.88 -18.32
CA LEU A 390 -17.48 -1.70 -18.22
C LEU A 390 -16.58 -1.52 -19.45
N PHE A 391 -17.18 -1.52 -20.64
CA PHE A 391 -16.46 -1.28 -21.89
C PHE A 391 -15.87 0.14 -21.96
N THR A 392 -16.62 1.15 -21.51
CA THR A 392 -16.13 2.54 -21.40
C THR A 392 -14.92 2.62 -20.43
N ILE A 393 -14.97 1.87 -19.33
CA ILE A 393 -13.86 1.78 -18.37
C ILE A 393 -12.63 1.14 -19.03
N LEU A 394 -12.80 0.07 -19.81
CA LEU A 394 -11.69 -0.55 -20.56
C LEU A 394 -11.06 0.45 -21.54
N GLN A 395 -11.87 1.18 -22.29
CA GLN A 395 -11.38 2.21 -23.22
C GLN A 395 -10.57 3.28 -22.50
N SER A 396 -11.05 3.76 -21.35
CA SER A 396 -10.33 4.73 -20.52
C SER A 396 -8.98 4.18 -20.03
N MET A 397 -8.93 2.90 -19.61
CA MET A 397 -7.67 2.24 -19.24
C MET A 397 -6.71 2.13 -20.43
N CYS A 398 -7.20 1.80 -21.62
CA CYS A 398 -6.39 1.73 -22.83
C CYS A 398 -5.77 3.10 -23.14
N VAL A 399 -6.58 4.16 -23.21
CA VAL A 399 -6.13 5.52 -23.50
C VAL A 399 -5.10 6.00 -22.49
N LYS A 400 -5.36 5.80 -21.18
CA LYS A 400 -4.45 6.22 -20.11
C LYS A 400 -3.08 5.54 -20.20
N ASN A 401 -3.03 4.30 -20.67
CA ASN A 401 -1.79 3.51 -20.78
C ASN A 401 -1.19 3.50 -22.20
N GLY A 402 -1.72 4.30 -23.13
CA GLY A 402 -1.21 4.40 -24.49
C GLY A 402 -1.54 3.21 -25.40
N TYR A 403 -2.53 2.40 -25.05
CA TYR A 403 -3.03 1.30 -25.88
C TYR A 403 -4.26 1.73 -26.68
N VAL A 404 -4.45 1.08 -27.84
CA VAL A 404 -5.59 1.28 -28.72
C VAL A 404 -6.16 -0.09 -29.09
N LEU A 405 -7.46 -0.27 -28.89
CA LEU A 405 -8.18 -1.44 -29.38
C LEU A 405 -8.30 -1.34 -30.92
N THR A 406 -7.93 -2.40 -31.61
CA THR A 406 -8.27 -2.55 -33.04
C THR A 406 -9.79 -2.63 -33.21
N PRO A 407 -10.36 -2.30 -34.38
CA PRO A 407 -11.81 -2.37 -34.60
C PRO A 407 -12.41 -3.74 -34.25
N GLU A 408 -11.70 -4.83 -34.57
CA GLU A 408 -12.12 -6.19 -34.23
C GLU A 408 -11.97 -6.47 -32.73
N GLY A 409 -10.89 -5.99 -32.11
CA GLY A 409 -10.67 -6.10 -30.66
C GLY A 409 -11.72 -5.33 -29.86
N GLU A 410 -12.15 -4.18 -30.36
CA GLU A 410 -13.22 -3.37 -29.78
C GLU A 410 -14.55 -4.11 -29.79
N ALA A 411 -14.91 -4.69 -30.94
CA ALA A 411 -16.13 -5.47 -31.10
C ALA A 411 -16.14 -6.71 -30.17
N LEU A 412 -15.00 -7.40 -30.05
CA LEU A 412 -14.85 -8.52 -29.14
C LEU A 412 -15.00 -8.07 -27.68
N ALA A 413 -14.20 -7.08 -27.23
CA ALA A 413 -14.22 -6.60 -25.87
C ALA A 413 -15.62 -6.12 -25.43
N ARG A 414 -16.34 -5.42 -26.31
CA ARG A 414 -17.72 -4.98 -26.04
C ARG A 414 -18.64 -6.18 -25.81
N ARG A 415 -18.56 -7.21 -26.65
CA ARG A 415 -19.38 -8.42 -26.52
C ARG A 415 -19.07 -9.17 -25.23
N GLU A 416 -17.79 -9.41 -24.93
CA GLU A 416 -17.37 -10.15 -23.73
C GLU A 416 -17.78 -9.40 -22.46
N LEU A 417 -17.66 -8.07 -22.41
CA LEU A 417 -18.08 -7.28 -21.24
C LEU A 417 -19.60 -7.18 -21.08
N MET A 418 -20.36 -7.26 -22.17
CA MET A 418 -21.82 -7.40 -22.09
C MET A 418 -22.21 -8.76 -21.51
N ALA A 419 -21.60 -9.85 -22.00
CA ALA A 419 -21.83 -11.19 -21.49
C ALA A 419 -21.44 -11.30 -20.01
N LEU A 420 -20.28 -10.75 -19.63
CA LEU A 420 -19.81 -10.71 -18.24
C LEU A 420 -20.83 -10.06 -17.30
N TYR A 421 -21.49 -8.98 -17.74
CA TYR A 421 -22.53 -8.34 -16.95
C TYR A 421 -23.82 -9.18 -16.89
N GLU A 422 -24.22 -9.80 -18.00
CA GLU A 422 -25.41 -10.65 -18.06
C GLU A 422 -25.29 -11.92 -17.20
N ASP A 423 -24.09 -12.52 -17.19
CA ASP A 423 -23.77 -13.77 -16.47
C ASP A 423 -23.26 -13.53 -15.04
N ARG A 424 -23.33 -12.28 -14.55
CA ARG A 424 -22.76 -11.89 -13.26
C ARG A 424 -23.36 -12.66 -12.08
N ASP A 425 -22.52 -13.01 -11.13
CA ASP A 425 -22.89 -13.62 -9.86
C ASP A 425 -22.59 -12.68 -8.67
N GLU A 426 -22.69 -13.20 -7.44
CA GLU A 426 -22.39 -12.44 -6.23
C GLU A 426 -20.91 -12.01 -6.12
N ASN A 427 -20.00 -12.60 -6.91
CA ASN A 427 -18.57 -12.32 -6.90
C ASN A 427 -18.14 -11.31 -7.98
N PHE A 428 -19.10 -10.70 -8.69
CA PHE A 428 -18.84 -9.77 -9.76
C PHE A 428 -17.99 -8.56 -9.32
N GLY A 429 -16.82 -8.40 -9.92
CA GLY A 429 -15.76 -7.47 -9.53
C GLY A 429 -15.76 -6.13 -10.26
N ASN A 430 -16.70 -5.89 -11.19
CA ASN A 430 -16.86 -4.61 -11.89
C ASN A 430 -15.56 -4.12 -12.55
N ALA A 431 -15.11 -2.90 -12.25
CA ALA A 431 -13.88 -2.33 -12.81
C ALA A 431 -12.61 -3.13 -12.42
N ARG A 432 -12.68 -3.97 -11.38
CA ARG A 432 -11.59 -4.89 -11.03
C ARG A 432 -11.46 -5.99 -12.08
N ASP A 433 -12.57 -6.55 -12.55
CA ASP A 433 -12.56 -7.56 -13.63
C ASP A 433 -12.09 -6.94 -14.95
N VAL A 434 -12.53 -5.72 -15.24
CA VAL A 434 -12.04 -4.95 -16.41
C VAL A 434 -10.53 -4.70 -16.32
N ARG A 435 -10.02 -4.37 -15.13
CA ARG A 435 -8.57 -4.23 -14.91
C ARG A 435 -7.84 -5.55 -15.15
N ASN A 436 -8.34 -6.66 -14.60
CA ASN A 436 -7.76 -7.98 -14.80
C ASN A 436 -7.73 -8.34 -16.29
N LEU A 437 -8.82 -8.11 -17.01
CA LEU A 437 -8.90 -8.29 -18.47
C LEU A 437 -7.85 -7.46 -19.20
N PHE A 438 -7.71 -6.17 -18.85
CA PHE A 438 -6.72 -5.27 -19.44
C PHE A 438 -5.28 -5.75 -19.18
N GLU A 439 -4.95 -6.12 -17.95
CA GLU A 439 -3.62 -6.62 -17.57
C GLU A 439 -3.27 -7.90 -18.31
N GLN A 440 -4.22 -8.83 -18.43
CA GLN A 440 -4.05 -10.05 -19.22
C GLN A 440 -3.86 -9.74 -20.71
N ALA A 441 -4.62 -8.79 -21.25
CA ALA A 441 -4.48 -8.39 -22.65
C ALA A 441 -3.11 -7.77 -22.94
N VAL A 442 -2.60 -6.94 -22.04
CA VAL A 442 -1.24 -6.36 -22.14
C VAL A 442 -0.18 -7.46 -22.08
N ALA A 443 -0.33 -8.45 -21.19
CA ALA A 443 0.60 -9.58 -21.11
C ALA A 443 0.63 -10.40 -22.42
N ARG A 444 -0.54 -10.76 -22.95
CA ARG A 444 -0.64 -11.51 -24.22
C ARG A 444 -0.13 -10.69 -25.41
N GLN A 445 -0.42 -9.39 -25.44
CA GLN A 445 0.12 -8.50 -26.46
C GLN A 445 1.65 -8.43 -26.40
N SER A 446 2.23 -8.39 -25.19
CA SER A 446 3.68 -8.37 -24.99
C SER A 446 4.33 -9.65 -25.56
N ASP A 447 3.74 -10.81 -25.29
CA ASP A 447 4.20 -12.10 -25.82
C ASP A 447 4.13 -12.17 -27.35
N ARG A 448 3.10 -11.59 -27.95
CA ARG A 448 2.99 -11.48 -29.41
C ARG A 448 4.04 -10.55 -30.00
N VAL A 449 4.15 -9.34 -29.44
CA VAL A 449 5.01 -8.28 -29.96
C VAL A 449 6.49 -8.64 -29.81
N ALA A 450 6.87 -9.36 -28.75
CA ALA A 450 8.23 -9.85 -28.53
C ALA A 450 8.74 -10.77 -29.66
N ARG A 451 7.84 -11.33 -30.48
CA ARG A 451 8.19 -12.17 -31.64
C ARG A 451 8.47 -11.36 -32.91
N LEU A 452 8.27 -10.04 -32.89
CA LEU A 452 8.53 -9.14 -34.02
C LEU A 452 9.97 -8.62 -33.95
N GLU A 453 10.70 -8.68 -35.06
CA GLU A 453 12.11 -8.22 -35.11
C GLU A 453 12.25 -6.68 -34.97
N ALA A 454 11.26 -5.92 -35.45
CA ALA A 454 11.24 -4.46 -35.39
C ALA A 454 9.78 -3.95 -35.35
N PRO A 455 9.10 -4.01 -34.19
CA PRO A 455 7.71 -3.59 -34.08
C PRO A 455 7.56 -2.07 -34.28
N THR A 456 6.54 -1.65 -35.05
CA THR A 456 6.21 -0.23 -35.21
C THR A 456 5.49 0.31 -33.97
N ARG A 457 5.44 1.64 -33.82
CA ARG A 457 4.71 2.29 -32.72
C ARG A 457 3.25 1.83 -32.67
N GLU A 458 2.59 1.73 -33.81
CA GLU A 458 1.21 1.27 -33.90
C GLU A 458 1.07 -0.17 -33.41
N GLN A 459 2.04 -1.04 -33.71
CA GLN A 459 2.04 -2.43 -33.24
C GLN A 459 2.29 -2.56 -31.72
N LEU A 460 3.12 -1.66 -31.16
CA LEU A 460 3.34 -1.57 -29.72
C LEU A 460 2.09 -1.10 -28.96
N MET A 461 1.23 -0.30 -29.61
CA MET A 461 0.02 0.25 -29.00
C MET A 461 -1.24 -0.61 -29.25
N ALA A 462 -1.27 -1.43 -30.30
CA ALA A 462 -2.47 -2.14 -30.71
C ALA A 462 -2.79 -3.38 -29.85
N LEU A 463 -4.01 -3.43 -29.32
CA LEU A 463 -4.64 -4.61 -28.74
C LEU A 463 -5.60 -5.26 -29.76
N ARG A 464 -5.40 -6.55 -30.02
CA ARG A 464 -6.15 -7.34 -31.01
C ARG A 464 -7.05 -8.37 -30.33
N PRO A 465 -8.00 -8.99 -31.05
CA PRO A 465 -8.88 -10.02 -30.50
C PRO A 465 -8.15 -11.15 -29.75
N GLU A 466 -7.02 -11.61 -30.31
CA GLU A 466 -6.17 -12.67 -29.73
C GLU A 466 -5.52 -12.29 -28.40
N ASP A 467 -5.42 -11.00 -28.07
CA ASP A 467 -4.92 -10.53 -26.78
C ASP A 467 -6.04 -10.54 -25.73
N LEU A 468 -7.29 -10.38 -26.15
CA LEU A 468 -8.43 -10.20 -25.25
C LEU A 468 -9.07 -11.54 -24.85
N ALA A 469 -9.06 -12.53 -25.75
CA ALA A 469 -9.66 -13.84 -25.52
C ALA A 469 -8.78 -14.77 -24.64
N GLU A 470 -9.41 -15.63 -23.85
CA GLU A 470 -8.70 -16.71 -23.17
C GLU A 470 -8.18 -17.75 -24.17
N PRO A 471 -6.97 -18.32 -23.95
CA PRO A 471 -6.45 -19.39 -24.78
C PRO A 471 -7.29 -20.66 -24.59
N GLY A 472 -8.31 -20.82 -25.43
CA GLY A 472 -9.26 -21.94 -25.37
C GLY A 472 -10.63 -21.61 -25.97
N ASP A 473 -10.99 -20.33 -26.04
CA ASP A 473 -12.33 -19.89 -26.49
C ASP A 473 -12.44 -19.65 -28.01
N ALA A 474 -11.49 -20.21 -28.77
CA ALA A 474 -11.56 -20.28 -30.22
C ALA A 474 -12.62 -21.30 -30.67
N SER A 475 -13.90 -21.03 -30.39
CA SER A 475 -14.97 -21.53 -31.24
C SER A 475 -14.78 -20.90 -32.63
N SER A 476 -14.11 -21.66 -33.47
CA SER A 476 -13.59 -21.26 -34.76
C SER A 476 -14.72 -20.89 -35.73
N PRO A 477 -14.69 -19.72 -36.40
CA PRO A 477 -15.30 -19.57 -37.72
C PRO A 477 -14.20 -19.71 -38.78
N GLN A 478 -13.47 -20.82 -38.77
CA GLN A 478 -12.65 -21.26 -39.91
C GLN A 478 -13.26 -22.57 -40.43
N GLY A 479 -14.37 -22.41 -41.13
CA GLY A 479 -15.11 -23.51 -41.74
C GLY A 479 -16.06 -23.01 -42.82
N ALA A 480 -15.63 -22.05 -43.65
CA ALA A 480 -16.34 -21.69 -44.88
C ALA A 480 -15.45 -20.81 -45.78
N MET A 481 -14.50 -21.43 -46.49
CA MET A 481 -14.15 -21.10 -47.88
C MET A 481 -12.83 -21.81 -48.21
N GLU A 482 -12.94 -22.98 -48.83
CA GLU A 482 -12.16 -23.28 -50.03
C GLU A 482 -12.93 -24.36 -50.81
N VAL A 483 -13.09 -24.07 -52.10
CA VAL A 483 -13.77 -24.87 -53.13
C VAL A 483 -12.80 -25.91 -53.67
#